data_AF-A0AAD7EQQ9-F1
#
_entry.id   AF-A0AAD7EQQ9-F1
#
_cell.length_a   1.000
_cell.length_b   1.000
_cell.length_c   1.000
_cell.angle_alpha   90.00
_cell.angle_beta   90.00
_cell.angle_gamma   90.00
#
_symmetry.space_group_name_H-M   'P 1'
#
loop_
_entity.id
_entity.type
_entity.pdbx_description
1 polymer ?
#
loop_
_entity_poly.entity_id
_entity_poly.type
_entity_poly.pdbx_seq_one_letter_code
_entity_poly.pdbx_strand_id
1 'polypeptide(L)'
;MNPAVMHGIVSFGCFKSFLDPTVPALFLGTRVQQLSLELQSLFPPGCVDLTHPMSRYVTHLDILDDSGVEKLLLDIRLLPALTHFSLDSDTPQESALRVLEECPRLELLFVHWFDELLYKASQTPHAYDIRFLMGLCDDYWNDWELGVRGGADFWARADDFVRRKRRGEIDDTRYWLD
;
A
#
# COMPACT_ATOMS: atom_id res chain seq x y z
N MET A 1 20.92 -0.52 25.21
CA MET A 1 21.42 -1.14 23.96
C MET A 1 21.55 -0.02 22.96
N ASN A 2 22.71 0.17 22.31
CA ASN A 2 22.91 1.29 21.39
C ASN A 2 22.18 0.94 20.07
N PRO A 3 21.19 1.72 19.60
CA PRO A 3 20.50 1.40 18.35
C PRO A 3 21.52 1.53 17.22
N ALA A 4 21.87 0.39 16.61
CA ALA A 4 22.67 0.39 15.40
C ALA A 4 21.86 1.13 14.33
N VAL A 5 22.39 2.26 13.83
CA VAL A 5 21.79 3.00 12.73
C VAL A 5 21.85 2.10 11.49
N MET A 6 20.69 1.60 11.05
CA MET A 6 20.61 0.74 9.86
C MET A 6 20.64 1.61 8.60
N HIS A 7 21.82 1.85 8.04
CA HIS A 7 21.93 2.53 6.75
C HIS A 7 21.49 1.61 5.60
N GLY A 8 20.69 2.12 4.67
CA GLY A 8 20.39 1.44 3.40
C GLY A 8 19.08 0.62 3.36
N ILE A 9 18.23 0.68 4.39
CA ILE A 9 16.89 0.07 4.31
C ILE A 9 16.03 0.87 3.33
N VAL A 10 15.63 0.21 2.24
CA VAL A 10 14.71 0.74 1.22
C VAL A 10 13.28 0.24 1.45
N SER A 11 13.13 -0.97 2.00
CA SER A 11 11.84 -1.62 2.23
C SER A 11 11.71 -2.10 3.67
N PHE A 12 10.56 -1.85 4.29
CA PHE A 12 10.26 -2.29 5.66
C PHE A 12 8.84 -2.88 5.72
N GLY A 13 8.74 -4.08 6.25
CA GLY A 13 7.49 -4.82 6.43
C GLY A 13 7.34 -5.30 7.87
N CYS A 14 6.18 -5.11 8.51
CA CYS A 14 5.94 -5.72 9.82
C CYS A 14 4.46 -6.00 10.16
N PHE A 15 4.25 -7.13 10.82
CA PHE A 15 2.98 -7.57 11.43
C PHE A 15 2.97 -7.60 12.95
N LYS A 16 4.13 -7.46 13.59
CA LYS A 16 4.18 -7.50 15.03
C LYS A 16 3.96 -6.10 15.55
N SER A 17 3.01 -5.96 16.47
CA SER A 17 2.84 -4.73 17.20
C SER A 17 4.12 -4.35 17.92
N PHE A 18 4.77 -3.33 17.40
CA PHE A 18 5.77 -2.55 18.08
C PHE A 18 5.03 -1.51 18.91
N LEU A 19 4.59 -1.93 20.10
CA LEU A 19 4.33 -0.99 21.19
C LEU A 19 5.64 -0.31 21.67
N ASP A 20 6.78 -0.65 21.07
CA ASP A 20 8.07 -0.06 21.35
C ASP A 20 8.22 1.28 20.60
N PRO A 21 8.28 2.42 21.33
CA PRO A 21 8.45 3.74 20.73
C PRO A 21 9.80 3.93 20.02
N THR A 22 10.70 2.94 20.05
CA THR A 22 12.00 3.00 19.37
C THR A 22 11.93 2.67 17.88
N VAL A 23 10.84 2.10 17.36
CA VAL A 23 10.75 1.76 15.92
C VAL A 23 10.80 2.99 15.01
N PRO A 24 10.10 4.10 15.29
CA PRO A 24 10.31 5.35 14.57
C PRO A 24 11.77 5.82 14.57
N ALA A 25 12.52 5.56 15.65
CA ALA A 25 13.93 5.91 15.74
C ALA A 25 14.82 5.06 14.83
N LEU A 26 14.43 3.84 14.48
CA LEU A 26 15.13 3.00 13.50
C LEU A 26 15.12 3.61 12.09
N PHE A 27 14.14 4.47 11.81
CA PHE A 27 14.01 5.15 10.52
C PHE A 27 14.69 6.52 10.46
N LEU A 28 15.23 7.00 11.58
CA LEU A 28 15.97 8.26 11.58
C LEU A 28 17.24 8.12 10.72
N GLY A 29 17.29 8.87 9.63
CA GLY A 29 18.40 8.84 8.68
C GLY A 29 18.30 7.76 7.61
N THR A 30 17.21 6.98 7.57
CA THR A 30 16.93 6.05 6.47
C THR A 30 16.02 6.67 5.41
N ARG A 31 15.99 6.08 4.22
CA ARG A 31 15.12 6.47 3.11
C ARG A 31 14.22 5.30 2.76
N VAL A 32 13.33 4.95 3.69
CA VAL A 32 12.32 3.91 3.44
C VAL A 32 11.41 4.39 2.33
N GLN A 33 11.34 3.59 1.27
CA GLN A 33 10.51 3.82 0.09
C GLN A 33 9.30 2.91 0.09
N GLN A 34 9.47 1.66 0.49
CA GLN A 34 8.38 0.70 0.59
C GLN A 34 8.08 0.43 2.07
N LEU A 35 6.84 0.64 2.45
CA LEU A 35 6.39 0.51 3.81
C LEU A 35 5.12 -0.36 3.84
N SER A 36 5.23 -1.55 4.40
CA SER A 36 4.11 -2.49 4.51
C SER A 36 3.83 -2.76 5.99
N LEU A 37 2.63 -2.43 6.46
CA LEU A 37 2.35 -2.46 7.90
C LEU A 37 0.88 -2.69 8.24
N GLU A 38 0.67 -3.24 9.42
CA GLU A 38 -0.56 -3.06 10.17
C GLU A 38 -0.43 -1.74 10.97
N LEU A 39 -1.39 -0.83 10.83
CA LEU A 39 -1.34 0.51 11.45
C LEU A 39 -1.30 0.42 12.97
N GLN A 40 -2.09 -0.48 13.55
CA GLN A 40 -2.06 -0.78 14.98
C GLN A 40 -0.69 -1.29 15.46
N SER A 41 0.09 -1.86 14.55
CA SER A 41 1.36 -2.45 14.89
C SER A 41 2.51 -1.43 14.97
N LEU A 42 2.37 -0.23 14.39
CA LEU A 42 3.41 0.80 14.43
C LEU A 42 3.04 2.03 15.25
N PHE A 43 1.76 2.32 15.37
CA PHE A 43 1.28 3.50 16.06
C PHE A 43 0.30 3.08 17.16
N PRO A 44 0.30 3.77 18.32
CA PRO A 44 -0.82 3.68 19.22
C PRO A 44 -2.14 3.94 18.47
N PRO A 45 -3.26 3.32 18.86
CA PRO A 45 -4.55 3.55 18.20
C PRO A 45 -4.83 5.05 18.00
N GLY A 46 -5.02 5.47 16.75
CA GLY A 46 -5.29 6.86 16.37
C GLY A 46 -4.06 7.78 16.20
N CYS A 47 -2.83 7.28 16.38
CA CYS A 47 -1.59 8.07 16.39
C CYS A 47 -0.74 7.98 15.12
N VAL A 48 -1.31 7.60 13.97
CA VAL A 48 -0.58 7.64 12.70
C VAL A 48 -0.22 9.09 12.38
N ASP A 49 1.07 9.39 12.40
CA ASP A 49 1.62 10.72 12.08
C ASP A 49 2.36 10.67 10.74
N LEU A 50 1.63 10.95 9.66
CA LEU A 50 2.21 11.04 8.31
C LEU A 50 3.05 12.31 8.10
N THR A 51 3.12 13.22 9.09
CA THR A 51 4.00 14.39 9.01
C THR A 51 5.45 14.07 9.40
N HIS A 52 5.71 12.87 9.91
CA HIS A 52 7.05 12.44 10.31
C HIS A 52 8.05 12.51 9.13
N PRO A 53 9.29 13.00 9.29
CA PRO A 53 10.23 13.19 8.19
C PRO A 53 10.59 11.95 7.37
N MET A 54 10.28 10.74 7.82
CA MET A 54 10.45 9.51 7.02
C MET A 54 9.41 9.41 5.89
N SER A 55 8.23 9.99 6.09
CA SER A 55 7.07 9.84 5.21
C SER A 55 7.29 10.46 3.83
N ARG A 56 8.16 11.48 3.75
CA ARG A 56 8.53 12.18 2.50
C ARG A 56 9.21 11.29 1.45
N TYR A 57 9.67 10.10 1.84
CA TYR A 57 10.35 9.17 0.95
C TYR A 57 9.51 7.95 0.60
N VAL A 58 8.38 7.75 1.27
CA VAL A 58 7.50 6.60 1.05
C VAL A 58 6.86 6.72 -0.32
N THR A 59 7.14 5.76 -1.19
CA THR A 59 6.58 5.62 -2.53
C THR A 59 5.55 4.51 -2.60
N HIS A 60 5.70 3.44 -1.80
CA HIS A 60 4.75 2.34 -1.69
C HIS A 60 4.30 2.22 -0.24
N LEU A 61 2.98 2.20 -0.03
CA LEU A 61 2.38 2.00 1.27
C LEU A 61 1.36 0.86 1.19
N ASP A 62 1.54 -0.16 2.04
CA ASP A 62 0.55 -1.20 2.25
C ASP A 62 -0.06 -1.10 3.65
N ILE A 63 -1.38 -1.00 3.71
CA ILE A 63 -2.16 -1.13 4.94
C ILE A 63 -2.77 -2.53 4.96
N LEU A 64 -2.44 -3.31 5.97
CA LEU A 64 -2.87 -4.70 6.12
C LEU A 64 -3.98 -4.89 7.16
N ASP A 65 -4.43 -3.81 7.82
CA ASP A 65 -5.50 -3.84 8.84
C ASP A 65 -6.58 -2.76 8.62
N ASP A 66 -7.78 -3.04 9.13
CA ASP A 66 -8.97 -2.19 8.98
C ASP A 66 -8.95 -0.93 9.87
N SER A 67 -8.05 -0.93 10.85
CA SER A 67 -8.18 -0.04 11.98
C SER A 67 -7.59 1.34 11.74
N GLY A 68 -8.43 2.37 11.88
CA GLY A 68 -8.00 3.75 11.69
C GLY A 68 -7.74 4.12 10.22
N VAL A 69 -8.12 3.25 9.28
CA VAL A 69 -7.96 3.49 7.83
C VAL A 69 -8.63 4.80 7.43
N GLU A 70 -9.82 5.13 7.94
CA GLU A 70 -10.55 6.36 7.58
C GLU A 70 -9.73 7.63 7.82
N LYS A 71 -9.08 7.73 8.98
CA LYS A 71 -8.22 8.89 9.31
C LYS A 71 -7.02 8.93 8.37
N LEU A 72 -6.41 7.78 8.12
CA LEU A 72 -5.27 7.67 7.21
C LEU A 72 -5.62 8.08 5.78
N LEU A 73 -6.79 7.70 5.27
CA LEU A 73 -7.27 8.10 3.95
C LEU A 73 -7.42 9.63 3.82
N LEU A 74 -7.72 10.35 4.91
CA LEU A 74 -7.78 11.81 4.92
C LEU A 74 -6.39 12.48 4.91
N ASP A 75 -5.40 11.80 5.49
CA ASP A 75 -4.04 12.29 5.66
C ASP A 75 -3.07 11.79 4.59
N ILE A 76 -3.49 10.86 3.72
CA ILE A 76 -2.64 10.22 2.71
C ILE A 76 -1.96 11.21 1.76
N ARG A 77 -2.60 12.36 1.48
CA ARG A 77 -2.03 13.47 0.71
C ARG A 77 -0.78 14.10 1.33
N LEU A 78 -0.51 13.83 2.61
CA LEU A 78 0.70 14.26 3.31
C LEU A 78 1.93 13.42 2.93
N LEU A 79 1.77 12.37 2.11
CA LEU A 79 2.85 11.56 1.56
C LEU A 79 3.23 12.04 0.15
N PRO A 80 4.12 13.04 0.02
CA PRO A 80 4.35 13.72 -1.25
C PRO A 80 5.00 12.82 -2.30
N ALA A 81 5.63 11.72 -1.91
CA ALA A 81 6.31 10.78 -2.80
C ALA A 81 5.47 9.54 -3.15
N LEU A 82 4.27 9.40 -2.59
CA LEU A 82 3.45 8.21 -2.74
C LEU A 82 3.01 8.02 -4.20
N THR A 83 3.32 6.86 -4.76
CA THR A 83 2.91 6.44 -6.11
C THR A 83 2.10 5.15 -6.09
N HIS A 84 2.30 4.30 -5.08
CA HIS A 84 1.61 3.02 -4.92
C HIS A 84 0.99 2.94 -3.54
N PHE A 85 -0.28 2.57 -3.49
CA PHE A 85 -1.01 2.46 -2.24
C PHE A 85 -1.90 1.23 -2.27
N SER A 86 -1.91 0.45 -1.19
CA SER A 86 -2.84 -0.66 -1.05
C SER A 86 -3.69 -0.59 0.21
N LEU A 87 -4.90 -1.12 0.09
CA LEU A 87 -5.93 -1.20 1.11
C LEU A 87 -6.46 -2.62 1.22
N ASP A 88 -7.08 -2.95 2.34
CA ASP A 88 -7.85 -4.17 2.51
C ASP A 88 -9.21 -4.11 1.79
N SER A 89 -9.88 -5.27 1.73
CA SER A 89 -11.21 -5.41 1.13
C SER A 89 -12.33 -4.76 1.94
N ASP A 90 -12.09 -4.42 3.21
CA ASP A 90 -13.09 -3.83 4.09
C ASP A 90 -13.21 -2.31 3.86
N THR A 91 -12.22 -1.70 3.22
CA THR A 91 -12.25 -0.30 2.84
C THR A 91 -13.34 -0.04 1.78
N PRO A 92 -14.31 0.85 2.05
CA PRO A 92 -15.36 1.16 1.08
C PRO A 92 -14.76 1.68 -0.24
N GLN A 93 -15.25 1.16 -1.37
CA GLN A 93 -14.76 1.52 -2.70
C GLN A 93 -14.78 3.03 -2.96
N GLU A 94 -15.81 3.74 -2.50
CA GLU A 94 -15.91 5.20 -2.63
C GLU A 94 -14.76 5.92 -1.92
N SER A 95 -14.37 5.44 -0.73
CA SER A 95 -13.24 5.97 0.02
C SER A 95 -11.92 5.69 -0.70
N ALA A 96 -11.76 4.51 -1.28
CA ALA A 96 -10.59 4.15 -2.08
C ALA A 96 -10.47 5.07 -3.33
N LEU A 97 -11.56 5.23 -4.09
CA LEU A 97 -11.58 6.10 -5.27
C LEU A 97 -11.30 7.56 -4.93
N ARG A 98 -11.79 8.05 -3.78
CA ARG A 98 -11.48 9.40 -3.31
C ARG A 98 -9.97 9.63 -3.11
N VAL A 99 -9.20 8.60 -2.72
CA VAL A 99 -7.73 8.72 -2.63
C VAL A 99 -7.12 9.02 -4.00
N LEU A 100 -7.61 8.39 -5.06
CA LEU A 100 -7.13 8.62 -6.42
C LEU A 100 -7.39 10.04 -6.91
N GLU A 101 -8.47 10.68 -6.44
CA GLU A 101 -8.80 12.08 -6.69
C GLU A 101 -7.89 13.04 -5.90
N GLU A 102 -7.67 12.74 -4.60
CA GLU A 102 -6.87 13.59 -3.71
C GLU A 102 -5.35 13.44 -3.91
N CYS A 103 -4.91 12.33 -4.51
CA CYS A 103 -3.49 12.02 -4.75
C CYS A 103 -3.18 11.92 -6.26
N PRO A 104 -2.95 13.06 -6.94
CA PRO A 104 -2.71 13.07 -8.38
C PRO A 104 -1.40 12.39 -8.80
N ARG A 105 -0.48 12.17 -7.85
CA ARG A 105 0.78 11.43 -8.07
C ARG A 105 0.62 9.92 -7.94
N LEU A 106 -0.49 9.46 -7.39
CA LEU A 106 -0.74 8.03 -7.24
C LEU A 106 -0.87 7.42 -8.63
N GLU A 107 0.01 6.47 -8.92
CA GLU A 107 0.06 5.72 -10.18
C GLU A 107 -0.76 4.43 -10.09
N LEU A 108 -0.90 3.90 -8.87
CA LEU A 108 -1.61 2.67 -8.59
C LEU A 108 -2.27 2.67 -7.21
N LEU A 109 -3.54 2.28 -7.17
CA LEU A 109 -4.28 1.95 -5.96
C LEU A 109 -4.75 0.49 -6.04
N PHE A 110 -4.32 -0.35 -5.11
CA PHE A 110 -4.69 -1.76 -5.07
C PHE A 110 -5.58 -2.07 -3.86
N VAL A 111 -6.69 -2.76 -4.08
CA VAL A 111 -7.53 -3.28 -2.99
C VAL A 111 -7.34 -4.80 -2.92
N HIS A 112 -6.78 -5.27 -1.81
CA HIS A 112 -6.53 -6.68 -1.52
C HIS A 112 -7.82 -7.38 -1.14
N TRP A 113 -8.10 -8.52 -1.76
CA TRP A 113 -9.20 -9.40 -1.38
C TRP A 113 -8.65 -10.75 -0.93
N PHE A 114 -9.24 -11.30 0.13
CA PHE A 114 -8.89 -12.61 0.67
C PHE A 114 -9.93 -13.69 0.35
N ASP A 115 -11.11 -13.29 -0.14
CA ASP A 115 -12.21 -14.19 -0.48
C ASP A 115 -12.62 -14.00 -1.95
N GLU A 116 -12.44 -15.05 -2.75
CA GLU A 116 -12.76 -15.06 -4.18
C GLU A 116 -14.26 -14.83 -4.47
N LEU A 117 -15.16 -15.32 -3.60
CA LEU A 117 -16.60 -15.16 -3.77
C LEU A 117 -17.02 -13.71 -3.50
N LEU A 118 -16.48 -13.11 -2.44
CA LEU A 118 -16.73 -11.70 -2.14
C LEU A 118 -16.12 -10.79 -3.21
N TYR A 119 -14.93 -11.12 -3.71
CA TYR A 119 -14.28 -10.41 -4.80
C TYR A 119 -15.16 -10.41 -6.07
N LYS A 120 -15.66 -11.57 -6.49
CA LYS A 120 -16.55 -11.65 -7.68
C LYS A 120 -17.84 -10.88 -7.48
N ALA A 121 -18.37 -10.85 -6.26
CA ALA A 121 -19.58 -10.09 -5.92
C ALA A 121 -19.32 -8.57 -5.84
N SER A 122 -18.09 -8.15 -5.53
CA SER A 122 -17.71 -6.74 -5.41
C SER A 122 -17.26 -6.09 -6.72
N GLN A 123 -17.15 -6.88 -7.79
CA GLN A 123 -16.91 -6.36 -9.14
C GLN A 123 -18.09 -5.49 -9.58
N THR A 124 -17.98 -4.18 -9.32
CA THR A 124 -18.93 -3.18 -9.80
C THR A 124 -18.42 -2.58 -11.11
N PRO A 125 -19.20 -2.50 -12.20
CA PRO A 125 -18.73 -2.03 -13.51
C PRO A 125 -18.23 -0.57 -13.60
N HIS A 126 -17.92 0.10 -12.49
CA HIS A 126 -17.92 1.56 -12.38
C HIS A 126 -16.64 2.21 -11.86
N ALA A 127 -15.58 1.45 -11.59
CA ALA A 127 -14.26 2.05 -11.36
C ALA A 127 -13.54 2.29 -12.71
N TYR A 128 -13.77 3.46 -13.32
CA TYR A 128 -13.15 3.83 -14.60
C TYR A 128 -11.70 4.31 -14.48
N ASP A 129 -11.17 4.44 -13.26
CA ASP A 129 -9.80 4.87 -13.08
C ASP A 129 -8.84 3.71 -13.37
N ILE A 130 -8.03 3.86 -14.42
CA ILE A 130 -7.05 2.87 -14.85
C ILE A 130 -6.01 2.51 -13.79
N ARG A 131 -5.85 3.37 -12.78
CA ARG A 131 -4.94 3.20 -11.65
C ARG A 131 -5.55 2.33 -10.55
N PHE A 132 -6.87 2.14 -10.54
CA PHE A 132 -7.57 1.34 -9.56
C PHE A 132 -7.55 -0.15 -9.95
N LEU A 133 -6.99 -0.98 -9.08
CA LEU A 133 -6.93 -2.42 -9.24
C LEU A 133 -7.53 -3.10 -8.01
N MET A 134 -8.13 -4.26 -8.26
CA MET A 134 -8.60 -5.18 -7.23
C MET A 134 -8.10 -6.56 -7.62
N GLY A 135 -7.62 -7.34 -6.66
CA GLY A 135 -7.17 -8.71 -6.89
C GLY A 135 -7.01 -9.52 -5.62
N LEU A 136 -6.83 -10.82 -5.80
CA LEU A 136 -6.49 -11.74 -4.73
C LEU A 136 -4.97 -11.72 -4.48
N CYS A 137 -4.56 -11.88 -3.22
CA CYS A 137 -3.16 -11.99 -2.85
C CYS A 137 -2.96 -13.17 -1.88
N ASP A 138 -3.05 -14.39 -2.42
CA ASP A 138 -3.03 -15.62 -1.63
C ASP A 138 -1.69 -15.87 -0.89
N ASP A 139 -0.60 -15.21 -1.32
CA ASP A 139 0.74 -15.36 -0.74
C ASP A 139 1.52 -14.04 -0.67
N TYR A 140 0.89 -13.03 -0.08
CA TYR A 140 1.43 -11.66 0.02
C TYR A 140 2.88 -11.61 0.54
N TRP A 141 3.25 -12.41 1.54
CA TRP A 141 4.60 -12.31 2.13
C TRP A 141 5.69 -12.96 1.34
N ASN A 142 5.44 -14.13 0.75
CA ASN A 142 6.44 -14.72 -0.12
C ASN A 142 6.66 -13.80 -1.33
N ASP A 143 5.59 -13.19 -1.82
CA ASP A 143 5.68 -12.23 -2.91
C ASP A 143 6.42 -10.93 -2.53
N TRP A 144 6.10 -10.34 -1.38
CA TRP A 144 6.81 -9.18 -0.83
C TRP A 144 8.30 -9.50 -0.63
N GLU A 145 8.61 -10.66 -0.06
CA GLU A 145 9.99 -11.10 0.18
C GLU A 145 10.75 -11.32 -1.14
N LEU A 146 10.08 -11.84 -2.17
CA LEU A 146 10.65 -11.94 -3.52
C LEU A 146 11.02 -10.55 -4.05
N GLY A 147 10.15 -9.54 -3.89
CA GLY A 147 10.44 -8.15 -4.25
C GLY A 147 11.67 -7.59 -3.56
N VAL A 148 11.74 -7.75 -2.23
CA VAL A 148 12.89 -7.31 -1.42
C VAL A 148 14.19 -7.98 -1.87
N ARG A 149 14.13 -9.21 -2.37
CA ARG A 149 15.27 -9.96 -2.92
C ARG A 149 15.60 -9.60 -4.38
N GLY A 150 14.90 -8.63 -4.96
CA GLY A 150 15.09 -8.17 -6.34
C GLY A 150 14.34 -8.99 -7.40
N GLY A 151 13.41 -9.85 -6.98
CA GLY A 151 12.45 -10.52 -7.84
C GLY A 151 11.30 -9.59 -8.26
N ALA A 152 10.38 -10.11 -9.07
CA ALA A 152 9.15 -9.40 -9.39
C ALA A 152 8.11 -9.66 -8.29
N ASP A 153 7.85 -8.65 -7.48
CA ASP A 153 6.73 -8.64 -6.53
C ASP A 153 5.41 -8.28 -7.23
N PHE A 154 4.35 -8.22 -6.44
CA PHE A 154 3.02 -7.89 -6.87
C PHE A 154 3.00 -6.46 -7.40
N TRP A 155 3.74 -5.51 -6.79
CA TRP A 155 3.82 -4.15 -7.30
C TRP A 155 4.32 -4.11 -8.75
N ALA A 156 5.39 -4.84 -9.06
CA ALA A 156 5.92 -4.94 -10.42
C ALA A 156 4.90 -5.53 -11.41
N ARG A 157 4.11 -6.53 -10.98
CA ARG A 157 3.04 -7.12 -11.81
C ARG A 157 1.85 -6.18 -11.99
N ALA A 158 1.47 -5.47 -10.93
CA ALA A 158 0.44 -4.45 -10.91
C ALA A 158 0.76 -3.33 -11.91
N ASP A 159 2.02 -2.86 -11.87
CA ASP A 159 2.55 -1.84 -12.78
C ASP A 159 2.52 -2.29 -14.24
N ASP A 160 2.91 -3.55 -14.52
CA ASP A 160 2.78 -4.10 -15.86
C ASP A 160 1.31 -4.12 -16.31
N PHE A 161 0.39 -4.55 -15.45
CA PHE A 161 -1.03 -4.60 -15.75
C PHE A 161 -1.61 -3.21 -16.06
N VAL A 162 -1.33 -2.18 -15.23
CA VAL A 162 -1.75 -0.79 -15.49
C VAL A 162 -1.13 -0.27 -16.78
N ARG A 163 0.15 -0.53 -17.04
CA ARG A 163 0.81 -0.10 -18.30
C ARG A 163 0.15 -0.75 -19.52
N ARG A 164 -0.19 -2.04 -19.45
CA ARG A 164 -0.89 -2.76 -20.53
C ARG A 164 -2.29 -2.21 -20.76
N LYS A 165 -3.04 -1.87 -19.71
CA LYS A 165 -4.30 -1.12 -19.83
C LYS A 165 -4.09 0.22 -20.53
N ARG A 166 -3.07 1.00 -20.13
CA ARG A 166 -2.79 2.33 -20.72
C ARG A 166 -2.47 2.25 -22.22
N ARG A 167 -1.96 1.10 -22.68
CA ARG A 167 -1.69 0.82 -24.10
C ARG A 167 -2.89 0.22 -24.84
N GLY A 168 -4.00 -0.06 -24.17
CA GLY A 168 -5.18 -0.71 -24.74
C GLY A 168 -5.01 -2.21 -25.00
N GLU A 169 -4.00 -2.85 -24.40
CA GLU A 169 -3.77 -4.30 -24.52
C GLU A 169 -4.69 -5.12 -23.59
N ILE A 170 -5.21 -4.46 -22.56
CA ILE A 170 -6.16 -5.00 -21.59
C ILE A 170 -7.31 -3.99 -21.50
N ASP A 171 -8.53 -4.49 -21.53
CA ASP A 171 -9.72 -3.66 -21.36
C ASP A 171 -9.71 -2.97 -19.99
N ASP A 172 -10.06 -1.68 -19.98
CA ASP A 172 -10.08 -0.79 -18.82
C ASP A 172 -10.89 -1.38 -17.65
N THR A 173 -11.96 -2.11 -17.98
CA THR A 173 -12.90 -2.73 -17.04
C THR A 173 -12.41 -4.07 -16.46
N ARG A 174 -11.33 -4.64 -16.99
CA ARG A 174 -10.77 -5.90 -16.47
C ARG A 174 -10.12 -5.66 -15.11
N TYR A 175 -10.56 -6.37 -14.10
CA TYR A 175 -9.83 -6.42 -12.84
C TYR A 175 -8.59 -7.31 -12.94
N TRP A 176 -7.68 -7.15 -11.98
CA TRP A 176 -6.52 -8.02 -11.83
C TRP A 176 -7.01 -9.36 -11.29
N LEU A 177 -7.23 -10.27 -12.22
CA LEU A 177 -7.44 -11.69 -12.00
C LEU A 177 -6.14 -12.35 -12.49
N ASP A 178 -5.43 -13.05 -11.61
CA ASP A 178 -4.24 -13.82 -12.01
C ASP A 178 -4.54 -14.77 -13.19
#